data_AF-A0A2R6QGD9-F1
#
_entry.id   AF-A0A2R6QGD9-F1
#
_cell.length_a   1.000
_cell.length_b   1.000
_cell.length_c   1.000
_cell.angle_alpha   90.00
_cell.angle_beta   90.00
_cell.angle_gamma   90.00
#
_symmetry.space_group_name_H-M   'P 1'
#
loop_
_entity.id
_entity.type
_entity.pdbx_description
1 polymer ?
#
loop_
_entity_poly.entity_id
_entity_poly.type
_entity_poly.pdbx_seq_one_letter_code
_entity_poly.pdbx_strand_id
1 'polypeptide(L)'
;MEKRIQNASLLLDASLRHCFVDGLEHRDANAIYNCLRAYAAIDNTRSAEEIFRSTVVARLIPKIISHNSSGVVGEASQDELDEDYKQIKQYIEKDCKFLLEISSTENSGLHVFSFLANSILKEVLSAIQKGKPGAFSPGRPTEFLKNYRASLDFLAHLEGYCPSRSAVAKFRAEAVYIEFMKQWNVGVYFSLRFQEIAGALDSALTGASLVPIQTSHSQSGNTEDLTLRQSVTLLECLRSCWREDVLVLSCSDKFLRLSLQLLSRYSNWLSAGLAARKAGNSGSNPVSEWAISAIPDDFVYIIHDLNCLVANICGDFMGHVIELLSSCSTELVDLVKQSILQGGKSLKDLVPRVTNSIIETVVEKSVEDLRQLKGITATYRMTNKPLPVRHSPYVSGVLRPLKAFLDGERAATYLARDIRDKIVQGAAVEITGRYHELAADLVSVARKTESSLQRIRQGAQRRAGASSDVSDHNVSDTDKICMQLFLDIQEYGRNLSALGVEAEKIPAYRSLWQCVAPADRQNMISF
;
A
#
# COMPACT_ATOMS: atom_id res chain seq x y z
N MET A 1 21.13 47.46 58.73
CA MET A 1 19.68 47.30 58.46
C MET A 1 19.44 46.03 57.64
N GLU A 2 20.18 45.85 56.54
CA GLU A 2 20.14 44.68 55.65
C GLU A 2 20.27 43.31 56.36
N LYS A 3 21.24 43.13 57.27
CA LYS A 3 21.36 41.88 58.08
C LYS A 3 20.14 41.58 58.96
N ARG A 4 19.42 42.61 59.44
CA ARG A 4 18.21 42.41 60.27
C ARG A 4 17.02 42.01 59.41
N ILE A 5 16.92 42.55 58.19
CA ILE A 5 15.91 42.18 57.21
C ILE A 5 16.13 40.74 56.75
N GLN A 6 17.36 40.35 56.41
CA GLN A 6 17.70 38.96 56.07
C GLN A 6 17.36 37.98 57.20
N ASN A 7 17.72 38.31 58.45
CA ASN A 7 17.38 37.46 59.59
C ASN A 7 15.86 37.33 59.80
N ALA A 8 15.10 38.42 59.60
CA ALA A 8 13.65 38.39 59.71
C ALA A 8 13.01 37.54 58.58
N SER A 9 13.50 37.64 57.34
CA SER A 9 13.06 36.79 56.23
C SER A 9 13.35 35.31 56.49
N LEU A 10 14.54 34.97 57.00
CA LEU A 10 14.87 33.58 57.34
C LEU A 10 13.99 33.02 58.46
N LEU A 11 13.69 33.81 59.48
CA LEU A 11 12.80 33.40 60.58
C LEU A 11 11.36 33.23 60.08
N LEU A 12 10.89 34.12 59.21
CA LEU A 12 9.57 34.04 58.59
C LEU A 12 9.45 32.78 57.74
N ASP A 13 10.41 32.51 56.86
CA ASP A 13 10.43 31.30 56.01
C ASP A 13 10.45 30.02 56.84
N ALA A 14 11.27 29.96 57.90
CA ALA A 14 11.34 28.80 58.79
C ALA A 14 10.03 28.57 59.54
N SER A 15 9.40 29.64 60.04
CA SER A 15 8.12 29.57 60.77
C SER A 15 6.97 29.17 59.84
N LEU A 16 6.89 29.80 58.66
CA LEU A 16 5.90 29.43 57.63
C LEU A 16 6.05 27.99 57.19
N ARG A 17 7.29 27.52 56.99
CA ARG A 17 7.56 26.13 56.65
C ARG A 17 7.07 25.17 57.74
N HIS A 18 7.37 25.46 59.00
CA HIS A 18 6.92 24.61 60.11
C HIS A 18 5.39 24.56 60.21
N CYS A 19 4.73 25.72 60.19
CA CYS A 19 3.26 25.79 60.23
C CYS A 19 2.62 25.10 59.02
N PHE A 20 3.21 25.23 57.84
CA PHE A 20 2.67 24.60 56.64
C PHE A 20 2.84 23.08 56.68
N VAL A 21 4.02 22.57 57.10
CA VAL A 21 4.23 21.12 57.29
C VAL A 21 3.23 20.55 58.31
N ASP A 22 3.09 21.19 59.47
CA ASP A 22 2.17 20.76 60.52
C ASP A 22 0.71 20.76 60.03
N GLY A 23 0.31 21.80 59.30
CA GLY A 23 -1.00 21.89 58.66
C GLY A 23 -1.23 20.79 57.61
N LEU A 24 -0.21 20.41 56.84
CA LEU A 24 -0.30 19.30 55.88
C LEU A 24 -0.42 17.94 56.55
N GLU A 25 0.31 17.70 57.64
CA GLU A 25 0.29 16.42 58.36
C GLU A 25 -1.05 16.18 59.06
N HIS A 26 -1.64 17.23 59.65
CA HIS A 26 -2.91 17.17 60.35
C HIS A 26 -4.13 17.49 59.47
N ARG A 27 -3.91 17.85 58.19
CA ARG A 27 -4.95 18.31 57.23
C ARG A 27 -5.79 19.47 57.76
N ASP A 28 -5.16 20.40 58.47
CA ASP A 28 -5.84 21.62 58.95
C ASP A 28 -6.02 22.62 57.80
N ALA A 29 -7.23 22.69 57.27
CA ALA A 29 -7.58 23.56 56.14
C ALA A 29 -7.32 25.05 56.42
N ASN A 30 -7.54 25.51 57.66
CA ASN A 30 -7.33 26.92 58.02
C ASN A 30 -5.83 27.25 58.09
N ALA A 31 -5.04 26.37 58.70
CA ALA A 31 -3.59 26.52 58.75
C ALA A 31 -2.99 26.54 57.35
N ILE A 32 -3.39 25.59 56.50
CA ILE A 32 -2.96 25.50 55.09
C ILE A 32 -3.32 26.78 54.34
N TYR A 33 -4.58 27.20 54.37
CA TYR A 33 -5.05 28.38 53.63
C TYR A 33 -4.28 29.65 54.03
N ASN A 34 -4.08 29.87 55.33
CA ASN A 34 -3.34 31.03 55.83
C ASN A 34 -1.85 30.98 55.44
N CYS A 35 -1.22 29.80 55.50
CA CYS A 35 0.15 29.62 55.04
C CYS A 35 0.29 29.90 53.54
N LEU A 36 -0.63 29.40 52.72
CA LEU A 36 -0.60 29.64 51.27
C LEU A 36 -0.80 31.13 50.94
N ARG A 37 -1.69 31.84 51.64
CA ARG A 37 -1.83 33.29 51.48
C ARG A 37 -0.56 34.03 51.85
N ALA A 38 0.12 33.61 52.92
CA ALA A 38 1.39 34.20 53.31
C ALA A 38 2.49 33.92 52.28
N TYR A 39 2.59 32.69 51.75
CA TYR A 39 3.53 32.37 50.67
C TYR A 39 3.27 33.16 49.38
N ALA A 40 2.00 33.36 49.02
CA ALA A 40 1.63 34.19 47.89
C ALA A 40 2.00 35.66 48.11
N ALA A 41 1.80 36.18 49.33
CA ALA A 41 2.11 37.57 49.66
C ALA A 41 3.61 37.89 49.63
N ILE A 42 4.48 36.90 49.88
CA ILE A 42 5.94 37.05 49.80
C ILE A 42 6.53 36.58 48.45
N ASP A 43 5.68 36.26 47.48
CA ASP A 43 6.06 35.75 46.14
C ASP A 43 6.97 34.50 46.18
N ASN A 44 6.82 33.68 47.22
CA ASN A 44 7.60 32.45 47.41
C ASN A 44 6.73 31.20 47.17
N THR A 45 6.16 31.11 45.98
CA THR A 45 5.25 30.02 45.58
C THR A 45 5.98 28.67 45.51
N ARG A 46 7.22 28.69 45.00
CA ARG A 46 8.07 27.51 44.84
C ARG A 46 8.34 26.79 46.16
N SER A 47 8.55 27.52 47.26
CA SER A 47 8.77 26.88 48.56
C SER A 47 7.53 26.12 49.03
N ALA A 48 6.32 26.67 48.88
CA ALA A 48 5.09 25.95 49.24
C ALA A 48 4.92 24.68 48.40
N GLU A 49 5.14 24.76 47.09
CA GLU A 49 5.07 23.62 46.16
C GLU A 49 6.08 22.52 46.53
N GLU A 50 7.31 22.90 46.89
CA GLU A 50 8.37 21.99 47.31
C GLU A 50 8.06 21.32 48.66
N ILE A 51 7.50 22.08 49.62
CA ILE A 51 7.11 21.55 50.92
C ILE A 51 5.97 20.54 50.75
N PHE A 52 4.95 20.87 49.95
CA PHE A 52 3.88 19.92 49.64
C PHE A 52 4.42 18.66 48.95
N ARG A 53 5.34 18.82 47.99
CA ARG A 53 5.98 17.69 47.30
C ARG A 53 6.71 16.78 48.28
N SER A 54 7.59 17.33 49.10
CA SER A 54 8.44 16.56 50.02
C SER A 54 7.67 15.96 51.21
N THR A 55 6.63 16.63 51.69
CA THR A 55 5.88 16.21 52.89
C THR A 55 4.80 15.20 52.55
N VAL A 56 4.07 15.39 51.45
CA VAL A 56 2.93 14.53 51.08
C VAL A 56 3.33 13.62 49.93
N VAL A 57 3.59 14.19 48.76
CA VAL A 57 3.73 13.46 47.49
C VAL A 57 4.88 12.43 47.50
N ALA A 58 6.07 12.83 47.98
CA ALA A 58 7.29 12.01 47.97
C ALA A 58 7.24 10.80 48.93
N ARG A 59 6.26 10.72 49.84
CA ARG A 59 6.15 9.60 50.79
C ARG A 59 5.66 8.30 50.12
N LEU A 60 4.90 8.42 49.03
CA LEU A 60 4.17 7.29 48.44
C LEU A 60 4.47 7.08 46.95
N ILE A 61 4.65 8.12 46.15
CA ILE A 61 4.87 7.98 44.70
C ILE A 61 6.11 7.13 44.35
N PRO A 62 7.30 7.35 44.97
CA PRO A 62 8.46 6.49 44.71
C PRO A 62 8.25 5.02 45.09
N LYS A 63 7.45 4.76 46.14
CA LYS A 63 7.13 3.40 46.60
C LYS A 63 6.26 2.67 45.58
N ILE A 64 5.21 3.33 45.08
CA ILE A 64 4.31 2.75 44.06
C ILE A 64 5.11 2.30 42.83
N ILE A 65 5.97 3.18 42.31
CA ILE A 65 6.76 2.88 41.09
C ILE A 65 7.85 1.83 41.35
N SER A 66 8.42 1.77 42.55
CA SER A 66 9.48 0.82 42.89
C SER A 66 8.97 -0.58 43.26
N HIS A 67 7.80 -0.70 43.90
CA HIS A 67 7.30 -1.99 44.42
C HIS A 67 6.86 -2.97 43.32
N ASN A 68 6.47 -2.48 42.14
CA ASN A 68 6.06 -3.33 41.02
C ASN A 68 7.24 -3.97 40.25
N SER A 69 8.49 -3.70 40.64
CA SER A 69 9.69 -4.33 40.05
C SER A 69 10.00 -5.73 40.59
N SER A 70 9.37 -6.15 41.69
CA SER A 70 9.76 -7.34 42.48
C SER A 70 8.93 -8.62 42.22
N GLY A 71 8.16 -8.70 41.14
CA GLY A 71 7.25 -9.83 40.88
C GLY A 71 7.56 -10.63 39.61
N VAL A 72 8.26 -11.76 39.79
CA VAL A 72 8.32 -12.95 38.90
C VAL A 72 9.06 -12.79 37.55
N VAL A 73 9.95 -13.75 37.30
CA VAL A 73 10.79 -13.91 36.10
C VAL A 73 9.93 -13.98 34.83
N GLY A 74 9.90 -12.86 34.10
CA GLY A 74 9.41 -12.73 32.74
C GLY A 74 9.78 -11.34 32.24
N GLU A 75 10.75 -11.24 31.34
CA GLU A 75 11.44 -10.01 30.89
C GLU A 75 10.53 -8.93 30.24
N ALA A 76 9.20 -9.15 30.18
CA ALA A 76 8.27 -8.30 29.47
C ALA A 76 7.65 -7.17 30.32
N SER A 77 7.51 -7.31 31.64
CA SER A 77 6.58 -6.47 32.44
C SER A 77 7.20 -5.47 33.43
N GLN A 78 8.53 -5.31 33.47
CA GLN A 78 9.18 -4.53 34.53
C GLN A 78 8.89 -3.00 34.47
N ASP A 79 8.60 -2.46 33.29
CA ASP A 79 8.46 -1.00 33.07
C ASP A 79 7.04 -0.56 32.68
N GLU A 80 6.01 -1.38 32.95
CA GLU A 80 4.63 -0.96 32.68
C GLU A 80 4.14 0.10 33.67
N LEU A 81 3.43 1.12 33.16
CA LEU A 81 2.95 2.27 33.96
C LEU A 81 1.44 2.25 34.26
N ASP A 82 0.65 1.39 33.61
CA ASP A 82 -0.82 1.43 33.72
C ASP A 82 -1.32 1.24 35.16
N GLU A 83 -0.84 0.18 35.84
CA GLU A 83 -1.18 -0.07 37.24
C GLU A 83 -0.57 0.97 38.20
N ASP A 84 0.65 1.44 37.92
CA ASP A 84 1.27 2.51 38.71
C ASP A 84 0.39 3.77 38.68
N TYR A 85 -0.08 4.17 37.50
CA TYR A 85 -0.96 5.33 37.35
C TYR A 85 -2.31 5.11 38.04
N LYS A 86 -2.91 3.92 37.98
CA LYS A 86 -4.14 3.64 38.72
C LYS A 86 -3.96 3.85 40.23
N GLN A 87 -2.85 3.36 40.79
CA GLN A 87 -2.53 3.56 42.21
C GLN A 87 -2.24 5.03 42.53
N ILE A 88 -1.50 5.74 41.67
CA ILE A 88 -1.20 7.16 41.84
C ILE A 88 -2.48 8.00 41.79
N LYS A 89 -3.43 7.71 40.90
CA LYS A 89 -4.73 8.40 40.85
C LYS A 89 -5.53 8.22 42.14
N GLN A 90 -5.59 7.00 42.67
CA GLN A 90 -6.24 6.73 43.96
C GLN A 90 -5.57 7.49 45.11
N TYR A 91 -4.24 7.55 45.09
CA TYR A 91 -3.46 8.31 46.07
C TYR A 91 -3.76 9.81 46.00
N ILE A 92 -3.78 10.41 44.80
CA ILE A 92 -4.10 11.82 44.60
C ILE A 92 -5.48 12.15 45.18
N GLU A 93 -6.48 11.32 44.89
CA GLU A 93 -7.85 11.51 45.38
C GLU A 93 -7.93 11.45 46.91
N LYS A 94 -7.19 10.54 47.54
CA LYS A 94 -7.23 10.32 48.99
C LYS A 94 -6.41 11.35 49.78
N ASP A 95 -5.23 11.70 49.26
CA ASP A 95 -4.17 12.33 50.05
C ASP A 95 -3.67 13.66 49.48
N CYS A 96 -4.06 14.04 48.25
CA CYS A 96 -3.69 15.34 47.67
C CYS A 96 -4.90 16.27 47.46
N LYS A 97 -6.09 15.69 47.25
CA LYS A 97 -7.31 16.44 46.88
C LYS A 97 -7.64 17.60 47.81
N PHE A 98 -7.51 17.41 49.13
CA PHE A 98 -7.82 18.46 50.11
C PHE A 98 -7.03 19.77 49.84
N LEU A 99 -5.76 19.66 49.46
CA LEU A 99 -4.93 20.82 49.16
C LEU A 99 -5.29 21.44 47.81
N LEU A 100 -5.58 20.60 46.82
CA LEU A 100 -6.01 21.05 45.49
C LEU A 100 -7.31 21.85 45.58
N GLU A 101 -8.27 21.40 46.38
CA GLU A 101 -9.52 22.12 46.67
C GLU A 101 -9.26 23.47 47.35
N ILE A 102 -8.42 23.50 48.38
CA ILE A 102 -8.06 24.77 49.05
C ILE A 102 -7.41 25.74 48.05
N SER A 103 -6.46 25.27 47.22
CA SER A 103 -5.76 26.11 46.23
C SER A 103 -6.64 26.59 45.07
N SER A 104 -7.77 25.92 44.83
CA SER A 104 -8.74 26.28 43.79
C SER A 104 -9.92 27.10 44.30
N THR A 105 -9.96 27.43 45.59
CA THR A 105 -11.01 28.28 46.19
C THR A 105 -11.15 29.60 45.44
N GLU A 106 -12.37 29.94 45.02
CA GLU A 106 -12.66 31.17 44.30
C GLU A 106 -12.30 32.42 45.12
N ASN A 107 -11.80 33.46 44.45
CA ASN A 107 -11.40 34.73 45.07
C ASN A 107 -10.33 34.62 46.18
N SER A 108 -9.66 33.48 46.31
CA SER A 108 -8.62 33.25 47.31
C SER A 108 -7.26 33.88 46.97
N GLY A 109 -7.01 34.15 45.69
CA GLY A 109 -5.70 34.54 45.18
C GLY A 109 -4.67 33.40 45.13
N LEU A 110 -5.08 32.15 45.41
CA LEU A 110 -4.19 30.99 45.47
C LEU A 110 -3.95 30.33 44.10
N HIS A 111 -4.54 30.85 43.01
CA HIS A 111 -4.32 30.36 41.65
C HIS A 111 -2.91 30.64 41.09
N VAL A 112 -2.03 31.27 41.88
CA VAL A 112 -0.61 31.51 41.55
C VAL A 112 0.23 30.24 41.77
N PHE A 113 -0.26 29.28 42.58
CA PHE A 113 0.42 28.02 42.83
C PHE A 113 0.11 26.97 41.76
N SER A 114 1.13 26.20 41.38
CA SER A 114 1.07 25.12 40.40
C SER A 114 1.38 23.76 41.05
N PHE A 115 0.65 23.39 42.12
CA PHE A 115 0.86 22.12 42.85
C PHE A 115 0.75 20.87 41.97
N LEU A 116 -0.17 20.87 40.99
CA LEU A 116 -0.31 19.77 40.03
C LEU A 116 0.98 19.52 39.25
N ALA A 117 1.63 20.59 38.75
CA ALA A 117 2.86 20.49 37.95
C ALA A 117 4.10 20.32 38.83
N ASN A 118 4.32 21.26 39.75
CA ASN A 118 5.59 21.40 40.46
C ASN A 118 5.71 20.49 41.69
N SER A 119 4.60 19.91 42.16
CA SER A 119 4.61 18.91 43.23
C SER A 119 4.28 17.52 42.71
N ILE A 120 3.08 17.31 42.15
CA ILE A 120 2.62 15.96 41.79
C ILE A 120 3.33 15.44 40.54
N LEU A 121 3.17 16.09 39.39
CA LEU A 121 3.75 15.63 38.12
C LEU A 121 5.28 15.58 38.19
N LYS A 122 5.91 16.55 38.87
CA LYS A 122 7.36 16.59 39.09
C LYS A 122 7.87 15.37 39.86
N GLU A 123 7.17 14.96 40.91
CA GLU A 123 7.55 13.77 41.69
C GLU A 123 7.31 12.48 40.90
N VAL A 124 6.18 12.38 40.17
CA VAL A 124 5.88 11.24 39.30
C VAL A 124 6.97 11.08 38.22
N LEU A 125 7.31 12.17 37.53
CA LEU A 125 8.37 12.16 36.51
C LEU A 125 9.70 11.69 37.11
N SER A 126 10.11 12.24 38.26
CA SER A 126 11.36 11.84 38.91
C SER A 126 11.36 10.38 39.33
N ALA A 127 10.24 9.88 39.84
CA ALA A 127 10.10 8.51 40.28
C ALA A 127 10.14 7.52 39.10
N ILE A 128 9.49 7.83 37.96
CA ILE A 128 9.57 7.00 36.75
C ILE A 128 11.00 7.00 36.21
N GLN A 129 11.64 8.17 36.10
CA GLN A 129 13.02 8.27 35.61
C GLN A 129 14.02 7.47 36.44
N LYS A 130 13.81 7.35 37.75
CA LYS A 130 14.68 6.60 38.66
C LYS A 130 14.33 5.11 38.74
N GLY A 131 13.04 4.78 38.78
CA GLY A 131 12.56 3.44 39.05
C GLY A 131 12.30 2.60 37.80
N LYS A 132 11.83 3.22 36.72
CA LYS A 132 11.42 2.58 35.46
C LYS A 132 11.88 3.37 34.23
N PRO A 133 13.21 3.61 34.05
CA PRO A 133 13.71 4.42 32.94
C PRO A 133 13.40 3.82 31.56
N GLY A 134 13.24 2.49 31.47
CA GLY A 134 12.88 1.80 30.23
C GLY A 134 11.45 2.09 29.76
N ALA A 135 10.58 2.60 30.63
CA ALA A 135 9.19 2.93 30.29
C ALA A 135 9.05 3.96 29.16
N PHE A 136 10.04 4.87 29.04
CA PHE A 136 10.12 5.88 27.99
C PHE A 136 10.88 5.41 26.74
N SER A 137 11.40 4.18 26.71
CA SER A 137 12.25 3.72 25.62
C SER A 137 11.42 3.36 24.38
N PRO A 138 11.62 4.04 23.23
CA PRO A 138 10.93 3.69 21.99
C PRO A 138 11.41 2.37 21.39
N GLY A 139 12.53 1.81 21.87
CA GLY A 139 13.11 0.54 21.37
C GLY A 139 12.22 -0.68 21.57
N ARG A 140 11.18 -0.56 22.39
CA ARG A 140 10.08 -1.52 22.55
C ARG A 140 8.76 -0.83 22.17
N PRO A 141 8.42 -0.75 20.86
CA PRO A 141 7.35 0.13 20.39
C PRO A 141 5.98 -0.16 21.00
N THR A 142 5.61 -1.43 21.17
CA THR A 142 4.30 -1.81 21.70
C THR A 142 4.12 -1.34 23.15
N GLU A 143 5.12 -1.59 23.98
CA GLU A 143 5.17 -1.18 25.38
C GLU A 143 5.29 0.35 25.51
N PHE A 144 6.10 0.98 24.67
CA PHE A 144 6.21 2.44 24.59
C PHE A 144 4.84 3.08 24.32
N LEU A 145 4.07 2.58 23.35
CA LEU A 145 2.75 3.13 23.04
C LEU A 145 1.76 2.92 24.18
N LYS A 146 1.75 1.72 24.79
CA LYS A 146 0.91 1.42 25.96
C LYS A 146 1.19 2.40 27.09
N ASN A 147 2.47 2.60 27.44
CA ASN A 147 2.89 3.52 28.48
C ASN A 147 2.62 4.98 28.13
N TYR A 148 2.82 5.38 26.86
CA TYR A 148 2.51 6.72 26.39
C TYR A 148 1.01 7.04 26.54
N ARG A 149 0.14 6.12 26.15
CA ARG A 149 -1.32 6.28 26.31
C ARG A 149 -1.75 6.34 27.76
N ALA A 150 -1.24 5.45 28.60
CA ALA A 150 -1.50 5.48 30.04
C ALA A 150 -1.04 6.82 30.65
N SER A 151 0.06 7.38 30.15
CA SER A 151 0.57 8.69 30.58
C SER A 151 -0.31 9.86 30.11
N LEU A 152 -0.84 9.81 28.88
CA LEU A 152 -1.81 10.82 28.42
C LEU A 152 -3.12 10.77 29.21
N ASP A 153 -3.62 9.58 29.51
CA ASP A 153 -4.80 9.38 30.35
C ASP A 153 -4.55 9.85 31.80
N PHE A 154 -3.35 9.63 32.33
CA PHE A 154 -2.94 10.20 33.61
C PHE A 154 -2.91 11.73 33.60
N LEU A 155 -2.34 12.35 32.55
CA LEU A 155 -2.35 13.81 32.41
C LEU A 155 -3.78 14.36 32.30
N ALA A 156 -4.66 13.69 31.55
CA ALA A 156 -6.07 14.07 31.46
C ALA A 156 -6.78 14.00 32.83
N HIS A 157 -6.44 13.02 33.66
CA HIS A 157 -6.91 12.95 35.04
C HIS A 157 -6.42 14.12 35.89
N LEU A 158 -5.15 14.51 35.79
CA LEU A 158 -4.63 15.71 36.47
C LEU A 158 -5.32 16.99 36.01
N GLU A 159 -5.57 17.11 34.70
CA GLU A 159 -6.31 18.24 34.12
C GLU A 159 -7.74 18.34 34.64
N GLY A 160 -8.34 17.23 35.07
CA GLY A 160 -9.66 17.21 35.72
C GLY A 160 -9.72 18.00 37.04
N TYR A 161 -8.59 18.22 37.71
CA TYR A 161 -8.51 19.06 38.91
C TYR A 161 -8.34 20.55 38.60
N CYS A 162 -8.15 20.93 37.32
CA CYS A 162 -8.07 22.33 36.92
C CYS A 162 -9.48 22.96 36.87
N PRO A 163 -9.72 24.11 37.52
CA PRO A 163 -11.07 24.70 37.62
C PRO A 163 -11.58 25.32 36.31
N SER A 164 -10.71 25.54 35.33
CA SER A 164 -11.07 26.16 34.05
C SER A 164 -10.14 25.78 32.91
N ARG A 165 -10.58 26.01 31.67
CA ARG A 165 -9.74 25.84 30.46
C ARG A 165 -8.47 26.69 30.50
N SER A 166 -8.53 27.88 31.10
CA SER A 166 -7.36 28.74 31.29
C SER A 166 -6.35 28.12 32.25
N ALA A 167 -6.82 27.49 33.33
CA ALA A 167 -5.96 26.76 34.26
C ALA A 167 -5.31 25.53 33.60
N VAL A 168 -6.04 24.80 32.75
CA VAL A 168 -5.45 23.72 31.94
C VAL A 168 -4.35 24.24 31.02
N ALA A 169 -4.58 25.37 30.33
CA ALA A 169 -3.57 25.97 29.47
C ALA A 169 -2.31 26.38 30.24
N LYS A 170 -2.46 26.94 31.46
CA LYS A 170 -1.35 27.24 32.36
C LYS A 170 -0.59 25.98 32.77
N PHE A 171 -1.31 24.94 33.20
CA PHE A 171 -0.71 23.65 33.59
C PHE A 171 0.11 23.02 32.45
N ARG A 172 -0.41 23.03 31.21
CA ARG A 172 0.31 22.54 30.02
C ARG A 172 1.54 23.39 29.64
N ALA A 173 1.55 24.66 30.03
CA ALA A 173 2.66 25.58 29.78
C ALA A 173 3.77 25.47 30.85
N GLU A 174 3.55 24.75 31.95
CA GLU A 174 4.55 24.55 32.99
C GLU A 174 5.75 23.76 32.47
N ALA A 175 6.95 24.15 32.91
CA ALA A 175 8.20 23.55 32.44
C ALA A 175 8.26 22.03 32.69
N VAL A 176 7.71 21.57 33.82
CA VAL A 176 7.66 20.14 34.16
C VAL A 176 6.74 19.35 33.22
N TYR A 177 5.61 19.94 32.80
CA TYR A 177 4.70 19.31 31.84
C TYR A 177 5.40 19.13 30.48
N ILE A 178 6.07 20.18 30.01
CA ILE A 178 6.83 20.15 28.76
C ILE A 178 7.95 19.11 28.84
N GLU A 179 8.69 19.05 29.95
CA GLU A 179 9.77 18.07 30.15
C GLU A 179 9.24 16.63 30.22
N PHE A 180 8.08 16.42 30.87
CA PHE A 180 7.41 15.12 30.91
C PHE A 180 7.02 14.67 29.49
N MET A 181 6.42 15.56 28.70
CA MET A 181 6.05 15.25 27.31
C MET A 181 7.27 15.00 26.43
N LYS A 182 8.39 15.68 26.68
CA LYS A 182 9.64 15.52 25.95
C LYS A 182 10.30 14.15 26.15
N GLN A 183 10.01 13.45 27.26
CA GLN A 183 10.49 12.07 27.45
C GLN A 183 9.91 11.12 26.38
N TRP A 184 8.71 11.41 25.88
CA TRP A 184 8.03 10.60 24.88
C TRP A 184 8.50 10.97 23.47
N ASN A 185 9.58 10.31 23.02
CA ASN A 185 10.09 10.52 21.66
C ASN A 185 9.24 9.81 20.60
N VAL A 186 8.04 10.34 20.35
CA VAL A 186 7.08 9.84 19.35
C VAL A 186 7.68 9.86 17.94
N GLY A 187 8.65 10.75 17.68
CA GLY A 187 9.39 10.78 16.42
C GLY A 187 10.19 9.51 16.17
N VAL A 188 11.00 9.08 17.15
CA VAL A 188 11.77 7.83 17.07
C VAL A 188 10.85 6.61 17.06
N TYR A 189 9.78 6.63 17.86
CA TYR A 189 8.75 5.59 17.81
C TYR A 189 8.19 5.39 16.39
N PHE A 190 7.79 6.49 15.73
CA PHE A 190 7.30 6.43 14.36
C PHE A 190 8.37 5.89 13.40
N SER A 191 9.63 6.31 13.53
CA SER A 191 10.72 5.80 12.67
C SER A 191 10.90 4.29 12.79
N LEU A 192 10.79 3.72 14.00
CA LEU A 192 10.85 2.28 14.22
C LEU A 192 9.65 1.55 13.60
N ARG A 193 8.42 2.05 13.84
CA ARG A 193 7.21 1.49 13.20
C ARG A 193 7.24 1.62 11.68
N PHE A 194 7.78 2.71 11.15
CA PHE A 194 8.00 2.88 9.72
C PHE A 194 8.93 1.80 9.17
N GLN A 195 10.08 1.57 9.82
CA GLN A 195 11.05 0.57 9.37
C GLN A 195 10.47 -0.85 9.44
N GLU A 196 9.72 -1.17 10.51
CA GLU A 196 9.02 -2.44 10.67
C GLU A 196 8.00 -2.67 9.55
N ILE A 197 7.08 -1.72 9.35
CA ILE A 197 5.97 -1.86 8.39
C ILE A 197 6.47 -1.79 6.94
N ALA A 198 7.27 -0.78 6.59
CA ALA A 198 7.78 -0.65 5.24
C ALA A 198 8.80 -1.75 4.91
N GLY A 199 9.63 -2.15 5.88
CA GLY A 199 10.60 -3.23 5.71
C GLY A 199 9.95 -4.60 5.50
N ALA A 200 8.80 -4.86 6.12
CA ALA A 200 8.01 -6.07 5.86
C ALA A 200 7.54 -6.13 4.40
N LEU A 201 7.01 -5.02 3.86
CA LEU A 201 6.63 -4.95 2.45
C LEU A 201 7.84 -5.09 1.53
N ASP A 202 8.92 -4.33 1.78
CA ASP A 202 10.13 -4.39 0.95
C ASP A 202 10.67 -5.82 0.88
N SER A 203 10.72 -6.53 2.00
CA SER A 203 11.16 -7.94 2.06
C SER A 203 10.27 -8.87 1.23
N ALA A 204 8.96 -8.62 1.19
CA ALA A 204 8.03 -9.40 0.37
C ALA A 204 8.21 -9.11 -1.14
N LEU A 205 8.58 -7.87 -1.51
CA LEU A 205 8.75 -7.45 -2.90
C LEU A 205 10.11 -7.84 -3.51
N THR A 206 11.14 -8.12 -2.69
CA THR A 206 12.47 -8.55 -3.15
C THR A 206 12.51 -10.00 -3.65
N GLY A 207 11.46 -10.79 -3.45
CA GLY A 207 11.41 -12.18 -3.89
C GLY A 207 11.56 -12.34 -5.43
N ALA A 208 12.35 -13.33 -5.85
CA ALA A 208 12.58 -13.62 -7.28
C ALA A 208 11.38 -14.28 -8.00
N SER A 209 10.28 -14.55 -7.28
CA SER A 209 9.09 -15.21 -7.84
C SER A 209 7.81 -14.74 -7.15
N LEU A 210 6.70 -14.82 -7.88
CA LEU A 210 5.36 -14.64 -7.35
C LEU A 210 5.00 -15.91 -6.56
N VAL A 211 4.66 -15.74 -5.28
CA VAL A 211 4.33 -16.88 -4.41
C VAL A 211 2.84 -16.83 -4.10
N PRO A 212 2.04 -17.72 -4.71
CA PRO A 212 0.65 -17.91 -4.30
C PRO A 212 0.59 -18.44 -2.88
N ILE A 213 -0.26 -17.85 -2.04
CA ILE A 213 -0.56 -18.39 -0.72
C ILE A 213 -1.53 -19.56 -0.91
N GLN A 214 -1.17 -20.74 -0.42
CA GLN A 214 -2.12 -21.84 -0.34
C GLN A 214 -3.18 -21.45 0.70
N THR A 215 -4.39 -21.15 0.23
CA THR A 215 -5.59 -21.04 1.06
C THR A 215 -5.94 -22.42 1.62
N SER A 216 -5.14 -22.88 2.58
CA SER A 216 -5.61 -23.89 3.51
C SER A 216 -6.78 -23.26 4.25
N HIS A 217 -7.97 -23.83 4.05
CA HIS A 217 -9.22 -23.44 4.70
C HIS A 217 -8.98 -23.13 6.18
N SER A 218 -8.79 -21.87 6.52
CA SER A 218 -8.65 -21.39 7.89
C SER A 218 -9.81 -20.45 8.15
N GLN A 219 -10.61 -20.85 9.12
CA GLN A 219 -11.78 -20.15 9.61
C GLN A 219 -11.34 -18.84 10.27
N SER A 220 -11.23 -17.77 9.49
CA SER A 220 -11.19 -16.38 9.99
C SER A 220 -11.50 -15.45 8.83
N GLY A 221 -12.78 -15.17 8.61
CA GLY A 221 -13.29 -14.41 7.48
C GLY A 221 -12.96 -12.91 7.50
N ASN A 222 -11.69 -12.54 7.27
CA ASN A 222 -11.27 -11.14 7.07
C ASN A 222 -10.04 -10.95 6.13
N THR A 223 -9.40 -12.03 5.69
CA THR A 223 -8.43 -12.03 4.56
C THR A 223 -9.12 -12.63 3.34
N GLU A 224 -10.12 -11.92 2.84
CA GLU A 224 -10.92 -12.36 1.70
C GLU A 224 -10.13 -12.12 0.38
N ASP A 225 -10.05 -13.18 -0.41
CA ASP A 225 -9.74 -13.27 -1.84
C ASP A 225 -8.35 -12.93 -2.38
N LEU A 226 -7.40 -12.40 -1.61
CA LEU A 226 -6.04 -12.18 -2.12
C LEU A 226 -5.25 -13.49 -2.29
N THR A 227 -4.50 -13.59 -3.39
CA THR A 227 -3.79 -14.82 -3.79
C THR A 227 -2.28 -14.73 -3.62
N LEU A 228 -1.67 -13.56 -3.82
CA LEU A 228 -0.23 -13.36 -3.79
C LEU A 228 0.25 -12.86 -2.44
N ARG A 229 1.37 -13.40 -1.95
CA ARG A 229 2.02 -12.93 -0.72
C ARG A 229 2.28 -11.42 -0.73
N GLN A 230 2.74 -10.89 -1.86
CA GLN A 230 3.06 -9.48 -2.02
C GLN A 230 1.82 -8.58 -1.77
N SER A 231 0.67 -9.00 -2.29
CA SER A 231 -0.59 -8.26 -2.16
C SER A 231 -1.16 -8.37 -0.76
N VAL A 232 -1.10 -9.55 -0.14
CA VAL A 232 -1.48 -9.75 1.27
C VAL A 232 -0.64 -8.88 2.20
N THR A 233 0.69 -8.92 2.07
CA THR A 233 1.59 -8.11 2.90
C THR A 233 1.34 -6.62 2.72
N LEU A 234 1.06 -6.13 1.50
CA LEU A 234 0.67 -4.73 1.30
C LEU A 234 -0.57 -4.37 2.13
N LEU A 235 -1.62 -5.18 2.06
CA LEU A 235 -2.87 -4.92 2.76
C LEU A 235 -2.68 -4.96 4.29
N GLU A 236 -1.90 -5.91 4.79
CA GLU A 236 -1.54 -6.01 6.20
C GLU A 236 -0.75 -4.77 6.66
N CYS A 237 0.24 -4.32 5.90
CA CYS A 237 1.02 -3.12 6.20
C CYS A 237 0.14 -1.86 6.22
N LEU A 238 -0.80 -1.72 5.28
CA LEU A 238 -1.76 -0.61 5.26
C LEU A 238 -2.65 -0.63 6.51
N ARG A 239 -3.25 -1.78 6.83
CA ARG A 239 -4.07 -1.94 8.04
C ARG A 239 -3.27 -1.67 9.30
N SER A 240 -2.03 -2.15 9.37
CA SER A 240 -1.12 -1.96 10.51
C SER A 240 -0.86 -0.49 10.84
N CYS A 241 -0.74 0.38 9.83
CA CYS A 241 -0.57 1.83 10.05
C CYS A 241 -1.69 2.48 10.88
N TRP A 242 -2.89 1.90 10.86
CA TRP A 242 -4.10 2.44 11.48
C TRP A 242 -4.69 1.52 12.54
N ARG A 243 -3.94 0.52 12.98
CA ARG A 243 -4.32 -0.31 14.13
C ARG A 243 -4.23 0.50 15.40
N GLU A 244 -5.13 0.18 16.34
CA GLU A 244 -5.13 0.83 17.65
C GLU A 244 -3.81 0.60 18.39
N ASP A 245 -3.14 -0.53 18.29
CA ASP A 245 -1.85 -0.80 18.97
C ASP A 245 -0.59 -0.24 18.24
N VAL A 246 -0.79 0.57 17.20
CA VAL A 246 0.29 1.19 16.41
C VAL A 246 0.09 2.69 16.24
N LEU A 247 -1.15 3.14 16.03
CA LEU A 247 -1.45 4.52 15.68
C LEU A 247 -1.25 5.47 16.87
N VAL A 248 -0.50 6.54 16.62
CA VAL A 248 -0.47 7.73 17.47
C VAL A 248 -1.15 8.86 16.70
N LEU A 249 -2.32 9.30 17.18
CA LEU A 249 -3.17 10.27 16.47
C LEU A 249 -2.45 11.60 16.15
N SER A 250 -1.54 12.06 17.03
CA SER A 250 -0.72 13.26 16.79
C SER A 250 0.33 13.10 15.68
N CYS A 251 0.52 11.88 15.16
CA CYS A 251 1.38 11.55 14.01
C CYS A 251 0.56 10.93 12.86
N SER A 252 -0.76 11.13 12.84
CA SER A 252 -1.64 10.58 11.80
C SER A 252 -1.25 11.03 10.38
N ASP A 253 -0.73 12.25 10.23
CA ASP A 253 -0.14 12.76 8.98
C ASP A 253 1.01 11.86 8.47
N LYS A 254 1.88 11.40 9.39
CA LYS A 254 3.01 10.52 9.06
C LYS A 254 2.56 9.11 8.72
N PHE A 255 1.57 8.56 9.42
CA PHE A 255 1.00 7.24 9.11
C PHE A 255 0.20 7.24 7.80
N LEU A 256 -0.51 8.33 7.48
CA LEU A 256 -1.12 8.53 6.18
C LEU A 256 -0.07 8.58 5.08
N ARG A 257 0.99 9.37 5.28
CA ARG A 257 2.12 9.42 4.33
C ARG A 257 2.73 8.03 4.11
N LEU A 258 2.96 7.25 5.17
CA LEU A 258 3.45 5.88 5.07
C LEU A 258 2.48 5.01 4.26
N SER A 259 1.17 5.10 4.53
CA SER A 259 0.15 4.34 3.78
C SER A 259 0.24 4.61 2.28
N LEU A 260 0.34 5.89 1.87
CA LEU A 260 0.48 6.28 0.47
C LEU A 260 1.83 5.84 -0.12
N GLN A 261 2.90 5.85 0.68
CA GLN A 261 4.20 5.34 0.27
C GLN A 261 4.19 3.83 0.04
N LEU A 262 3.47 3.04 0.84
CA LEU A 262 3.30 1.60 0.63
C LEU A 262 2.61 1.30 -0.71
N LEU A 263 1.51 2.02 -1.01
CA LEU A 263 0.81 1.93 -2.31
C LEU A 263 1.74 2.28 -3.48
N SER A 264 2.51 3.36 -3.33
CA SER A 264 3.48 3.79 -4.34
C SER A 264 4.59 2.76 -4.56
N ARG A 265 5.15 2.19 -3.48
CA ARG A 265 6.18 1.13 -3.56
C ARG A 265 5.68 -0.09 -4.32
N TYR A 266 4.49 -0.58 -4.00
CA TYR A 266 3.88 -1.71 -4.69
C TYR A 266 3.62 -1.40 -6.18
N SER A 267 3.06 -0.22 -6.47
CA SER A 267 2.77 0.22 -7.85
C SER A 267 4.04 0.33 -8.69
N ASN A 268 5.11 0.87 -8.11
CA ASN A 268 6.41 1.03 -8.77
C ASN A 268 7.10 -0.31 -8.98
N TRP A 269 7.06 -1.22 -7.99
CA TRP A 269 7.56 -2.58 -8.12
C TRP A 269 6.89 -3.31 -9.29
N LEU A 270 5.55 -3.28 -9.35
CA LEU A 270 4.81 -3.93 -10.43
C LEU A 270 5.13 -3.29 -11.79
N SER A 271 5.17 -1.96 -11.83
CA SER A 271 5.52 -1.21 -13.05
C SER A 271 6.91 -1.52 -13.56
N ALA A 272 7.90 -1.62 -12.67
CA ALA A 272 9.28 -1.94 -12.99
C ALA A 272 9.43 -3.38 -13.49
N GLY A 273 8.72 -4.34 -12.89
CA GLY A 273 8.68 -5.72 -13.36
C GLY A 273 8.11 -5.83 -14.78
N LEU A 274 6.95 -5.21 -15.04
CA LEU A 274 6.34 -5.19 -16.37
C LEU A 274 7.25 -4.54 -17.43
N ALA A 275 7.93 -3.45 -17.08
CA ALA A 275 8.88 -2.79 -17.97
C ALA A 275 10.11 -3.67 -18.27
N ALA A 276 10.65 -4.36 -17.26
CA ALA A 276 11.79 -5.27 -17.41
C ALA A 276 11.45 -6.46 -18.32
N ARG A 277 10.24 -7.03 -18.16
CA ARG A 277 9.75 -8.10 -19.05
C ARG A 277 9.70 -7.65 -20.50
N LYS A 278 9.16 -6.45 -20.77
CA LYS A 278 9.08 -5.89 -22.12
C LYS A 278 10.44 -5.59 -22.75
N ALA A 279 11.44 -5.23 -21.94
CA ALA A 279 12.77 -4.85 -22.41
C ALA A 279 13.69 -6.05 -22.74
N GLY A 280 13.30 -7.29 -22.41
CA GLY A 280 14.07 -8.50 -22.77
C GLY A 280 15.48 -8.52 -22.16
N ASN A 281 15.57 -8.81 -20.86
CA ASN A 281 16.78 -9.13 -20.07
C ASN A 281 18.00 -8.16 -20.15
N SER A 282 17.85 -6.99 -20.76
CA SER A 282 18.93 -6.01 -20.91
C SER A 282 19.04 -5.13 -19.66
N GLY A 283 19.73 -5.63 -18.64
CA GLY A 283 20.06 -4.88 -17.41
C GLY A 283 19.20 -5.23 -16.18
N SER A 284 19.06 -6.53 -15.88
CA SER A 284 18.26 -7.03 -14.73
C SER A 284 18.62 -6.33 -13.42
N ASN A 285 17.66 -5.58 -12.86
CA ASN A 285 17.66 -5.25 -11.44
C ASN A 285 17.04 -6.45 -10.71
N PRO A 286 17.67 -7.02 -9.66
CA PRO A 286 17.16 -8.19 -8.95
C PRO A 286 15.69 -8.06 -8.49
N VAL A 287 15.23 -6.83 -8.24
CA VAL A 287 13.84 -6.52 -7.85
C VAL A 287 12.81 -6.83 -8.95
N SER A 288 13.22 -6.95 -10.21
CA SER A 288 12.34 -7.16 -11.37
C SER A 288 12.42 -8.57 -11.98
N GLU A 289 13.25 -9.47 -11.43
CA GLU A 289 13.49 -10.81 -11.98
C GLU A 289 12.24 -11.71 -11.96
N TRP A 290 11.34 -11.48 -10.99
CA TRP A 290 10.07 -12.19 -10.89
C TRP A 290 9.23 -12.08 -12.17
N ALA A 291 9.25 -10.92 -12.85
CA ALA A 291 8.41 -10.65 -14.00
C ALA A 291 8.90 -11.35 -15.27
N ILE A 292 10.22 -11.60 -15.36
CA ILE A 292 10.83 -12.33 -16.49
C ILE A 292 10.54 -13.82 -16.33
N SER A 293 10.61 -14.33 -15.10
CA SER A 293 10.40 -15.75 -14.77
C SER A 293 8.91 -16.15 -14.76
N ALA A 294 8.01 -15.19 -14.56
CA ALA A 294 6.57 -15.43 -14.49
C ALA A 294 5.96 -15.93 -15.81
N ILE A 295 5.06 -16.90 -15.71
CA ILE A 295 4.23 -17.37 -16.83
C ILE A 295 2.96 -16.51 -16.97
N PRO A 296 2.30 -16.48 -18.15
CA PRO A 296 1.07 -15.69 -18.36
C PRO A 296 0.00 -15.92 -17.29
N ASP A 297 -0.14 -17.15 -16.83
CA ASP A 297 -1.05 -17.58 -15.78
C ASP A 297 -0.78 -16.97 -14.41
N ASP A 298 0.44 -16.50 -14.13
CA ASP A 298 0.74 -15.80 -12.86
C ASP A 298 0.22 -14.35 -12.88
N PHE A 299 0.14 -13.73 -14.06
CA PHE A 299 -0.40 -12.37 -14.22
C PHE A 299 -1.92 -12.32 -13.99
N VAL A 300 -2.61 -13.46 -14.09
CA VAL A 300 -4.03 -13.58 -13.72
C VAL A 300 -4.23 -13.26 -12.24
N TYR A 301 -3.38 -13.81 -11.37
CA TYR A 301 -3.39 -13.51 -9.94
C TYR A 301 -3.11 -12.04 -9.65
N ILE A 302 -2.19 -11.42 -10.39
CA ILE A 302 -1.92 -9.98 -10.26
C ILE A 302 -3.17 -9.16 -10.60
N ILE A 303 -3.89 -9.48 -11.68
CA ILE A 303 -5.11 -8.76 -12.05
C ILE A 303 -6.19 -8.91 -10.97
N HIS A 304 -6.39 -10.14 -10.50
CA HIS A 304 -7.36 -10.44 -9.43
C HIS A 304 -7.05 -9.69 -8.14
N ASP A 305 -5.80 -9.79 -7.67
CA ASP A 305 -5.36 -9.13 -6.44
C ASP A 305 -5.40 -7.61 -6.56
N LEU A 306 -5.08 -7.03 -7.72
CA LEU A 306 -5.23 -5.58 -7.94
C LEU A 306 -6.68 -5.14 -7.78
N ASN A 307 -7.65 -5.88 -8.33
CA ASN A 307 -9.07 -5.56 -8.18
C ASN A 307 -9.51 -5.65 -6.71
N CYS A 308 -9.10 -6.71 -6.01
CA CYS A 308 -9.39 -6.90 -4.60
C CYS A 308 -8.78 -5.80 -3.73
N LEU A 309 -7.51 -5.45 -3.95
CA LEU A 309 -6.81 -4.36 -3.28
C LEU A 309 -7.54 -3.03 -3.49
N VAL A 310 -7.91 -2.70 -4.74
CA VAL A 310 -8.63 -1.46 -5.04
C VAL A 310 -9.98 -1.41 -4.34
N ALA A 311 -10.71 -2.53 -4.32
CA ALA A 311 -11.99 -2.62 -3.61
C ALA A 311 -11.80 -2.43 -2.09
N ASN A 312 -10.83 -3.09 -1.47
CA ASN A 312 -10.61 -2.98 -0.02
C ASN A 312 -10.06 -1.60 0.39
N ILE A 313 -9.14 -1.03 -0.40
CA ILE A 313 -8.55 0.30 -0.16
C ILE A 313 -9.62 1.38 -0.26
N CYS A 314 -10.44 1.37 -1.31
CA CYS A 314 -11.50 2.35 -1.54
C CYS A 314 -12.78 2.07 -0.75
N GLY A 315 -12.84 0.94 -0.04
CA GLY A 315 -13.94 0.51 0.83
C GLY A 315 -13.53 0.55 2.29
N ASP A 316 -13.43 -0.63 2.91
CA ASP A 316 -13.24 -0.82 4.36
C ASP A 316 -12.05 -0.03 4.93
N PHE A 317 -10.90 -0.06 4.25
CA PHE A 317 -9.70 0.62 4.72
C PHE A 317 -9.92 2.13 4.81
N MET A 318 -10.44 2.75 3.74
CA MET A 318 -10.77 4.17 3.73
C MET A 318 -11.84 4.51 4.76
N GLY A 319 -12.87 3.65 4.92
CA GLY A 319 -13.90 3.80 5.93
C GLY A 319 -13.32 3.87 7.35
N HIS A 320 -12.47 2.91 7.71
CA HIS A 320 -11.78 2.83 9.00
C HIS A 320 -10.90 4.07 9.26
N VAL A 321 -10.13 4.52 8.26
CA VAL A 321 -9.30 5.73 8.39
C VAL A 321 -10.15 6.97 8.65
N ILE A 322 -11.27 7.12 7.93
CA ILE A 322 -12.17 8.26 8.09
C ILE A 322 -12.86 8.25 9.46
N GLU A 323 -13.26 7.09 9.95
CA GLU A 323 -13.87 6.94 11.27
C GLU A 323 -12.93 7.41 12.39
N LEU A 324 -11.66 6.99 12.33
CA LEU A 324 -10.63 7.43 13.28
C LEU A 324 -10.33 8.93 13.23
N LEU A 325 -10.56 9.58 12.08
CA LEU A 325 -10.36 11.00 11.87
C LEU A 325 -11.66 11.82 11.96
N SER A 326 -12.76 11.23 12.46
CA SER A 326 -14.08 11.85 12.56
C SER A 326 -14.12 13.15 13.38
N SER A 327 -13.15 13.35 14.29
CA SER A 327 -13.02 14.59 15.07
C SER A 327 -12.37 15.74 14.30
N CYS A 328 -11.80 15.49 13.12
CA CYS A 328 -11.16 16.51 12.28
C CYS A 328 -12.18 17.32 11.45
N SER A 329 -11.74 18.41 10.83
CA SER A 329 -12.59 19.20 9.93
C SER A 329 -12.97 18.39 8.68
N THR A 330 -14.15 18.66 8.14
CA THR A 330 -14.66 18.00 6.93
C THR A 330 -13.71 18.17 5.74
N GLU A 331 -13.13 19.37 5.57
CA GLU A 331 -12.14 19.66 4.52
C GLU A 331 -10.90 18.75 4.59
N LEU A 332 -10.41 18.48 5.80
CA LEU A 332 -9.27 17.59 6.01
C LEU A 332 -9.64 16.15 5.68
N VAL A 333 -10.80 15.69 6.16
CA VAL A 333 -11.30 14.33 5.89
C VAL A 333 -11.47 14.11 4.39
N ASP A 334 -12.00 15.10 3.66
CA ASP A 334 -12.15 15.04 2.21
C ASP A 334 -10.79 14.94 1.50
N LEU A 335 -9.78 15.69 1.95
CA LEU A 335 -8.42 15.61 1.38
C LEU A 335 -7.78 14.23 1.61
N VAL A 336 -7.96 13.64 2.79
CA VAL A 336 -7.50 12.28 3.11
C VAL A 336 -8.20 11.27 2.21
N LYS A 337 -9.52 11.37 2.08
CA LYS A 337 -10.32 10.52 1.20
C LYS A 337 -9.84 10.57 -0.24
N GLN A 338 -9.64 11.78 -0.79
CA GLN A 338 -9.12 11.97 -2.15
C GLN A 338 -7.73 11.36 -2.32
N SER A 339 -6.86 11.50 -1.32
CA SER A 339 -5.51 10.94 -1.35
C SER A 339 -5.51 9.41 -1.41
N ILE A 340 -6.37 8.76 -0.61
CA ILE A 340 -6.53 7.30 -0.61
C ILE A 340 -7.14 6.82 -1.94
N LEU A 341 -8.18 7.50 -2.44
CA LEU A 341 -8.80 7.19 -3.73
C LEU A 341 -7.80 7.32 -4.90
N GLN A 342 -6.90 8.30 -4.86
CA GLN A 342 -5.84 8.46 -5.85
C GLN A 342 -4.81 7.32 -5.78
N GLY A 343 -4.52 6.81 -4.57
CA GLY A 343 -3.73 5.60 -4.37
C GLY A 343 -4.39 4.37 -4.99
N GLY A 344 -5.69 4.16 -4.73
CA GLY A 344 -6.47 3.09 -5.35
C GLY A 344 -6.55 3.21 -6.88
N LYS A 345 -6.73 4.43 -7.40
CA LYS A 345 -6.69 4.69 -8.85
C LYS A 345 -5.35 4.29 -9.47
N SER A 346 -4.24 4.62 -8.82
CA SER A 346 -2.90 4.25 -9.30
C SER A 346 -2.74 2.73 -9.46
N LEU A 347 -3.31 1.93 -8.56
CA LEU A 347 -3.33 0.47 -8.68
C LEU A 347 -4.25 0.01 -9.82
N LYS A 348 -5.44 0.60 -9.93
CA LYS A 348 -6.40 0.29 -11.00
C LYS A 348 -5.82 0.54 -12.39
N ASP A 349 -5.03 1.60 -12.55
CA ASP A 349 -4.37 1.97 -13.80
C ASP A 349 -3.27 0.98 -14.21
N LEU A 350 -2.85 0.06 -13.32
CA LEU A 350 -1.93 -1.03 -13.64
C LEU A 350 -2.62 -2.23 -14.30
N VAL A 351 -3.92 -2.44 -14.07
CA VAL A 351 -4.67 -3.59 -14.62
C VAL A 351 -4.56 -3.68 -16.14
N PRO A 352 -4.76 -2.59 -16.93
CA PRO A 352 -4.57 -2.64 -18.38
C PRO A 352 -3.14 -2.99 -18.80
N ARG A 353 -2.13 -2.54 -18.03
CA ARG A 353 -0.72 -2.81 -18.34
C ARG A 353 -0.37 -4.27 -18.13
N VAL A 354 -0.88 -4.87 -17.06
CA VAL A 354 -0.76 -6.32 -16.80
C VAL A 354 -1.49 -7.12 -17.88
N THR A 355 -2.71 -6.71 -18.24
CA THR A 355 -3.53 -7.33 -19.29
C THR A 355 -2.79 -7.34 -20.63
N ASN A 356 -2.18 -6.21 -21.01
CA ASN A 356 -1.39 -6.12 -22.25
C ASN A 356 -0.18 -7.06 -22.25
N SER A 357 0.47 -7.29 -21.09
CA SER A 357 1.60 -8.22 -21.02
C SER A 357 1.19 -9.67 -21.27
N ILE A 358 -0.02 -10.06 -20.84
CA ILE A 358 -0.62 -11.37 -21.17
C ILE A 358 -0.86 -11.45 -22.69
N ILE A 359 -1.49 -10.42 -23.27
CA ILE A 359 -1.77 -10.34 -24.71
C ILE A 359 -0.47 -10.46 -25.51
N GLU A 360 0.56 -9.66 -25.21
CA GLU A 360 1.87 -9.70 -25.87
C GLU A 360 2.46 -11.11 -25.84
N THR A 361 2.45 -11.79 -24.69
CA THR A 361 2.99 -13.16 -24.56
C THR A 361 2.19 -14.19 -25.37
N VAL A 362 0.86 -14.07 -25.42
CA VAL A 362 -0.01 -14.96 -26.21
C VAL A 362 0.18 -14.72 -27.71
N VAL A 363 0.31 -13.46 -28.12
CA VAL A 363 0.55 -13.06 -29.50
C VAL A 363 1.91 -13.59 -29.97
N GLU A 364 2.97 -13.44 -29.17
CA GLU A 364 4.30 -13.97 -29.50
C GLU A 364 4.28 -15.47 -29.80
N LYS A 365 3.62 -16.27 -28.95
CA LYS A 365 3.44 -17.72 -29.17
C LYS A 365 2.66 -18.02 -30.44
N SER A 366 1.60 -17.26 -30.71
CA SER A 366 0.75 -17.43 -31.90
C SER A 366 1.50 -17.07 -33.19
N VAL A 367 2.38 -16.07 -33.13
CA VAL A 367 3.25 -15.65 -34.24
C VAL A 367 4.27 -16.73 -34.61
N GLU A 368 4.67 -17.59 -33.67
CA GLU A 368 5.58 -18.70 -33.98
C GLU A 368 4.95 -19.69 -34.98
N ASP A 369 3.68 -20.02 -34.79
CA ASP A 369 2.91 -20.85 -35.73
C ASP A 369 2.71 -20.14 -37.08
N LEU A 370 2.49 -18.81 -37.07
CA LEU A 370 2.38 -18.01 -38.31
C LEU A 370 3.66 -18.01 -39.14
N ARG A 371 4.85 -18.27 -38.57
CA ARG A 371 6.10 -18.36 -39.36
C ARG A 371 6.05 -19.48 -40.40
N GLN A 372 5.24 -20.52 -40.18
CA GLN A 372 5.05 -21.64 -41.11
C GLN A 372 4.41 -21.21 -42.45
N LEU A 373 3.74 -20.05 -42.48
CA LEU A 373 3.18 -19.45 -43.70
C LEU A 373 4.21 -19.31 -44.83
N LYS A 374 5.49 -19.09 -44.50
CA LYS A 374 6.59 -19.03 -45.50
C LYS A 374 6.76 -20.34 -46.28
N GLY A 375 6.34 -21.47 -45.72
CA GLY A 375 6.36 -22.79 -46.37
C GLY A 375 5.36 -22.91 -47.54
N ILE A 376 4.34 -22.06 -47.62
CA ILE A 376 3.36 -22.06 -48.73
C ILE A 376 4.08 -21.77 -50.05
N THR A 377 5.01 -20.81 -50.05
CA THR A 377 5.79 -20.47 -51.26
C THR A 377 6.59 -21.68 -51.75
N ALA A 378 7.27 -22.41 -50.87
CA ALA A 378 8.02 -23.61 -51.23
C ALA A 378 7.11 -24.75 -51.73
N THR A 379 5.87 -24.79 -51.27
CA THR A 379 4.89 -25.82 -51.61
C THR A 379 4.40 -25.70 -53.04
N TYR A 380 4.18 -24.49 -53.54
CA TYR A 380 3.55 -24.26 -54.85
C TYR A 380 4.50 -23.75 -55.93
N ARG A 381 5.55 -22.99 -55.57
CA ARG A 381 6.46 -22.37 -56.54
C ARG A 381 7.22 -23.42 -57.36
N MET A 382 7.08 -23.37 -58.68
CA MET A 382 7.75 -24.28 -59.62
C MET A 382 7.43 -25.76 -59.32
N THR A 383 6.24 -26.03 -58.78
CA THR A 383 5.77 -27.39 -58.53
C THR A 383 4.55 -27.69 -59.38
N ASN A 384 4.42 -28.93 -59.87
CA ASN A 384 3.22 -29.38 -60.57
C ASN A 384 2.08 -29.76 -59.59
N LYS A 385 2.04 -29.15 -58.39
CA LYS A 385 0.97 -29.43 -57.42
C LYS A 385 -0.37 -28.88 -57.92
N PRO A 386 -1.47 -29.61 -57.67
CA PRO A 386 -2.82 -29.15 -57.98
C PRO A 386 -3.22 -27.96 -57.11
N LEU A 387 -4.32 -27.30 -57.48
CA LEU A 387 -4.94 -26.24 -56.68
C LEU A 387 -5.26 -26.73 -55.25
N PRO A 388 -5.02 -25.90 -54.23
CA PRO A 388 -5.40 -26.23 -52.86
C PRO A 388 -6.91 -26.34 -52.70
N VAL A 389 -7.35 -27.32 -51.90
CA VAL A 389 -8.75 -27.57 -51.56
C VAL A 389 -9.02 -27.58 -50.05
N ARG A 390 -7.95 -27.48 -49.24
CA ARG A 390 -8.01 -27.42 -47.78
C ARG A 390 -7.08 -26.33 -47.27
N HIS A 391 -7.41 -25.78 -46.11
CA HIS A 391 -6.52 -24.87 -45.39
C HIS A 391 -5.24 -25.59 -44.94
N SER A 392 -4.20 -24.81 -44.67
CA SER A 392 -2.91 -25.27 -44.20
C SER A 392 -3.02 -25.80 -42.76
N PRO A 393 -2.22 -26.82 -42.37
CA PRO A 393 -2.28 -27.39 -41.02
C PRO A 393 -1.94 -26.40 -39.89
N TYR A 394 -1.08 -25.39 -40.15
CA TYR A 394 -0.66 -24.42 -39.13
C TYR A 394 -1.82 -23.53 -38.63
N VAL A 395 -2.87 -23.33 -39.43
CA VAL A 395 -3.98 -22.42 -39.13
C VAL A 395 -4.68 -22.80 -37.83
N SER A 396 -4.86 -24.11 -37.59
CA SER A 396 -5.44 -24.63 -36.34
C SER A 396 -4.53 -24.44 -35.12
N GLY A 397 -3.25 -24.13 -35.34
CA GLY A 397 -2.28 -23.78 -34.28
C GLY A 397 -2.35 -22.31 -33.88
N VAL A 398 -2.67 -21.40 -34.80
CA VAL A 398 -2.56 -19.94 -34.61
C VAL A 398 -3.29 -19.42 -33.37
N LEU A 399 -4.53 -19.86 -33.12
CA LEU A 399 -5.32 -19.41 -31.95
C LEU A 399 -5.23 -20.37 -30.75
N ARG A 400 -4.45 -21.46 -30.86
CA ARG A 400 -4.30 -22.45 -29.79
C ARG A 400 -3.71 -21.83 -28.51
N PRO A 401 -2.67 -20.96 -28.55
CA PRO A 401 -2.13 -20.34 -27.34
C PRO A 401 -3.17 -19.51 -26.58
N LEU A 402 -3.99 -18.74 -27.30
CA LEU A 402 -5.07 -17.94 -26.71
C LEU A 402 -6.13 -18.84 -26.07
N LYS A 403 -6.58 -19.87 -26.79
CA LYS A 403 -7.57 -20.82 -26.27
C LYS A 403 -7.04 -21.56 -25.03
N ALA A 404 -5.82 -22.07 -25.08
CA ALA A 404 -5.20 -22.78 -23.97
C ALA A 404 -5.06 -21.91 -22.71
N PHE A 405 -4.72 -20.63 -22.88
CA PHE A 405 -4.70 -19.68 -21.75
C PHE A 405 -6.10 -19.47 -21.16
N LEU A 406 -7.12 -19.25 -22.00
CA LEU A 406 -8.49 -18.99 -21.54
C LEU A 406 -9.16 -20.21 -20.88
N ASP A 407 -8.83 -21.41 -21.36
CA ASP A 407 -9.33 -22.67 -20.83
C ASP A 407 -8.54 -23.11 -19.57
N GLY A 408 -7.48 -22.40 -19.21
CA GLY A 408 -6.70 -22.66 -18.00
C GLY A 408 -7.48 -22.40 -16.72
N GLU A 409 -7.27 -23.23 -15.69
CA GLU A 409 -8.00 -23.19 -14.42
C GLU A 409 -7.95 -21.80 -13.76
N ARG A 410 -6.77 -21.15 -13.78
CA ARG A 410 -6.59 -19.82 -13.18
C ARG A 410 -7.38 -18.75 -13.91
N ALA A 411 -7.32 -18.73 -15.24
CA ALA A 411 -8.08 -17.81 -16.05
C ALA A 411 -9.59 -17.99 -15.86
N ALA A 412 -10.06 -19.24 -15.80
CA ALA A 412 -11.48 -19.56 -15.58
C ALA A 412 -11.97 -19.14 -14.18
N THR A 413 -11.11 -19.24 -13.17
CA THR A 413 -11.48 -18.98 -11.76
C THR A 413 -11.40 -17.51 -11.39
N TYR A 414 -10.34 -16.81 -11.83
CA TYR A 414 -9.98 -15.49 -11.29
C TYR A 414 -10.15 -14.33 -12.26
N LEU A 415 -10.30 -14.55 -13.57
CA LEU A 415 -10.53 -13.45 -14.51
C LEU A 415 -12.01 -13.07 -14.56
N ALA A 416 -12.27 -11.80 -14.26
CA ALA A 416 -13.57 -11.20 -14.54
C ALA A 416 -13.88 -11.22 -16.04
N ARG A 417 -15.17 -11.36 -16.37
CA ARG A 417 -15.65 -11.47 -17.76
C ARG A 417 -15.19 -10.31 -18.65
N ASP A 418 -15.19 -9.08 -18.14
CA ASP A 418 -14.79 -7.91 -18.93
C ASP A 418 -13.30 -7.93 -19.28
N ILE A 419 -12.44 -8.40 -18.37
CA ILE A 419 -11.00 -8.56 -18.62
C ILE A 419 -10.76 -9.70 -19.59
N ARG A 420 -11.49 -10.81 -19.43
CA ARG A 420 -11.44 -11.94 -20.37
C ARG A 420 -11.78 -11.50 -21.79
N ASP A 421 -12.86 -10.74 -21.95
CA ASP A 421 -13.30 -10.20 -23.24
C ASP A 421 -12.24 -9.24 -23.83
N LYS A 422 -11.61 -8.39 -23.00
CA LYS A 422 -10.50 -7.52 -23.43
C LYS A 422 -9.28 -8.31 -23.91
N ILE A 423 -8.90 -9.40 -23.22
CA ILE A 423 -7.79 -10.27 -23.63
C ILE A 423 -8.09 -10.94 -24.96
N VAL A 424 -9.29 -11.51 -25.11
CA VAL A 424 -9.74 -12.16 -26.36
C VAL A 424 -9.69 -11.19 -27.52
N GLN A 425 -10.29 -10.01 -27.38
CA GLN A 425 -10.35 -9.01 -28.45
C GLN A 425 -8.96 -8.44 -28.77
N GLY A 426 -8.17 -8.08 -27.74
CA GLY A 426 -6.82 -7.54 -27.92
C GLY A 426 -5.89 -8.53 -28.62
N ALA A 427 -5.84 -9.77 -28.16
CA ALA A 427 -5.02 -10.82 -28.79
C ALA A 427 -5.49 -11.12 -30.22
N ALA A 428 -6.80 -11.22 -30.47
CA ALA A 428 -7.32 -11.45 -31.82
C ALA A 428 -6.93 -10.32 -32.79
N VAL A 429 -7.02 -9.06 -32.36
CA VAL A 429 -6.62 -7.90 -33.18
C VAL A 429 -5.12 -7.95 -33.51
N GLU A 430 -4.26 -8.17 -32.51
CA GLU A 430 -2.81 -8.18 -32.72
C GLU A 430 -2.33 -9.39 -33.54
N ILE A 431 -2.82 -10.60 -33.25
CA ILE A 431 -2.50 -11.81 -34.03
C ILE A 431 -2.92 -11.61 -35.49
N THR A 432 -4.13 -11.07 -35.72
CA THR A 432 -4.62 -10.81 -37.07
C THR A 432 -3.79 -9.75 -37.78
N GLY A 433 -3.35 -8.70 -37.07
CA GLY A 433 -2.41 -7.70 -37.61
C GLY A 433 -1.12 -8.34 -38.10
N ARG A 434 -0.49 -9.19 -37.28
CA ARG A 434 0.74 -9.91 -37.65
C ARG A 434 0.52 -10.89 -38.80
N TYR A 435 -0.62 -11.57 -38.83
CA TYR A 435 -0.98 -12.44 -39.94
C TYR A 435 -1.10 -11.62 -41.23
N HIS A 436 -1.80 -10.48 -41.19
CA HIS A 436 -1.93 -9.60 -42.34
C HIS A 436 -0.58 -9.16 -42.91
N GLU A 437 0.32 -8.68 -42.04
CA GLU A 437 1.68 -8.28 -42.43
C GLU A 437 2.42 -9.42 -43.16
N LEU A 438 2.48 -10.60 -42.55
CA LEU A 438 3.19 -11.76 -43.10
C LEU A 438 2.59 -12.26 -44.43
N ALA A 439 1.26 -12.27 -44.54
CA ALA A 439 0.57 -12.70 -45.75
C ALA A 439 0.72 -11.68 -46.88
N ALA A 440 0.60 -10.38 -46.58
CA ALA A 440 0.78 -9.31 -47.56
C ALA A 440 2.20 -9.30 -48.13
N ASP A 441 3.21 -9.50 -47.28
CA ASP A 441 4.61 -9.64 -47.70
C ASP A 441 4.80 -10.86 -48.61
N LEU A 442 4.23 -12.02 -48.23
CA LEU A 442 4.33 -13.23 -49.05
C LEU A 442 3.70 -13.04 -50.43
N VAL A 443 2.49 -12.47 -50.49
CA VAL A 443 1.78 -12.19 -51.75
C VAL A 443 2.55 -11.18 -52.60
N SER A 444 3.08 -10.12 -51.99
CA SER A 444 3.91 -9.11 -52.67
C SER A 444 5.16 -9.74 -53.30
N VAL A 445 5.86 -10.60 -52.56
CA VAL A 445 7.03 -11.34 -53.07
C VAL A 445 6.64 -12.30 -54.19
N ALA A 446 5.54 -13.04 -54.06
CA ALA A 446 5.04 -13.94 -55.10
C ALA A 446 4.73 -13.19 -56.41
N ARG A 447 3.95 -12.10 -56.34
CA ARG A 447 3.61 -11.25 -57.50
C ARG A 447 4.85 -10.64 -58.17
N LYS A 448 5.81 -10.13 -57.38
CA LYS A 448 7.09 -9.59 -57.92
C LYS A 448 7.90 -10.68 -58.62
N THR A 449 7.98 -11.87 -58.04
CA THR A 449 8.69 -13.01 -58.62
C THR A 449 8.07 -13.45 -59.94
N GLU A 450 6.74 -13.57 -59.98
CA GLU A 450 6.00 -13.89 -61.20
C GLU A 450 6.21 -12.86 -62.30
N SER A 451 6.06 -11.56 -62.00
CA SER A 451 6.28 -10.50 -62.99
C SER A 451 7.70 -10.50 -63.57
N SER A 452 8.69 -10.94 -62.78
CA SER A 452 10.09 -11.06 -63.19
C SER A 452 10.28 -12.28 -64.09
N LEU A 453 9.68 -13.42 -63.74
CA LEU A 453 9.67 -14.64 -64.56
C LEU A 453 8.95 -14.43 -65.89
N GLN A 454 7.82 -13.74 -65.90
CA GLN A 454 7.10 -13.37 -67.11
C GLN A 454 7.97 -12.48 -68.02
N ARG A 455 8.66 -11.47 -67.47
CA ARG A 455 9.61 -10.64 -68.24
C ARG A 455 10.76 -11.44 -68.82
N ILE A 456 11.32 -12.41 -68.07
CA ILE A 456 12.37 -13.31 -68.57
C ILE A 456 11.83 -14.21 -69.69
N ARG A 457 10.64 -14.80 -69.52
CA ARG A 457 9.98 -15.63 -70.55
C ARG A 457 9.73 -14.83 -71.84
N GLN A 458 9.18 -13.61 -71.71
CA GLN A 458 8.95 -12.71 -72.84
C GLN A 458 10.27 -12.29 -73.52
N GLY A 459 11.33 -12.04 -72.74
CA GLY A 459 12.66 -11.73 -73.25
C GLY A 459 13.32 -12.90 -73.99
N ALA A 460 13.11 -14.14 -73.52
CA ALA A 460 13.56 -15.36 -74.18
C ALA A 460 12.77 -15.65 -75.46
N GLN A 461 11.44 -15.48 -75.43
CA GLN A 461 10.57 -15.62 -76.61
C GLN A 461 10.93 -14.61 -77.72
N ARG A 462 11.26 -13.36 -77.37
CA ARG A 462 11.73 -12.35 -78.33
C ARG A 462 13.06 -12.70 -79.01
N ARG A 463 13.93 -13.49 -78.38
CA ARG A 463 15.20 -13.94 -78.98
C ARG A 463 15.05 -15.22 -79.82
N ALA A 464 14.03 -16.03 -79.55
CA ALA A 464 13.84 -17.34 -80.17
C ALA A 464 12.88 -17.35 -81.38
N GLY A 465 12.27 -16.21 -81.75
CA GLY A 465 11.47 -16.09 -82.98
C GLY A 465 10.23 -16.99 -83.05
N ALA A 466 9.68 -17.43 -81.92
CA ALA A 466 8.52 -18.32 -81.88
C ALA A 466 7.20 -17.53 -81.77
N SER A 467 6.24 -17.83 -82.65
CA SER A 467 4.88 -17.29 -82.68
C SER A 467 4.06 -17.73 -81.45
N SER A 468 3.15 -16.85 -81.03
CA SER A 468 2.31 -16.92 -79.84
C SER A 468 1.04 -17.75 -80.07
N ASP A 469 1.04 -19.05 -79.76
CA ASP A 469 -0.20 -19.82 -79.67
C ASP A 469 -0.09 -20.99 -78.69
N VAL A 470 0.17 -20.69 -77.42
CA VAL A 470 -0.20 -21.56 -76.31
C VAL A 470 -0.91 -20.72 -75.28
N SER A 471 -2.24 -20.81 -75.25
CA SER A 471 -3.07 -20.33 -74.15
C SER A 471 -2.70 -21.13 -72.89
N ASP A 472 -1.80 -20.57 -72.07
CA ASP A 472 -1.52 -21.04 -70.72
C ASP A 472 -2.78 -20.84 -69.86
N HIS A 473 -3.75 -21.75 -69.97
CA HIS A 473 -4.85 -21.91 -69.01
C HIS A 473 -4.36 -22.52 -67.67
N ASN A 474 -3.05 -22.61 -67.46
CA ASN A 474 -2.47 -23.08 -66.22
C ASN A 474 -2.50 -21.95 -65.18
N VAL A 475 -3.27 -22.17 -64.12
CA VAL A 475 -3.32 -21.31 -62.93
C VAL A 475 -1.92 -20.99 -62.44
N SER A 476 -1.62 -19.71 -62.24
CA SER A 476 -0.30 -19.25 -61.82
C SER A 476 0.06 -19.78 -60.44
N ASP A 477 1.36 -19.99 -60.19
CA ASP A 477 1.88 -20.30 -58.85
C ASP A 477 1.44 -19.24 -57.84
N THR A 478 1.33 -17.97 -58.25
CA THR A 478 0.84 -16.87 -57.40
C THR A 478 -0.63 -17.05 -57.07
N ASP A 479 -1.45 -17.49 -58.02
CA ASP A 479 -2.88 -17.74 -57.80
C ASP A 479 -3.09 -18.94 -56.86
N LYS A 480 -2.27 -19.99 -56.98
CA LYS A 480 -2.28 -21.13 -56.04
C LYS A 480 -1.90 -20.70 -54.62
N ILE A 481 -0.90 -19.82 -54.48
CA ILE A 481 -0.49 -19.25 -53.20
C ILE A 481 -1.62 -18.40 -52.60
N CYS A 482 -2.23 -17.50 -53.39
CA CYS A 482 -3.34 -16.67 -52.92
C CYS A 482 -4.56 -17.53 -52.55
N MET A 483 -4.86 -18.58 -53.32
CA MET A 483 -5.93 -19.52 -53.00
C MET A 483 -5.66 -20.30 -51.70
N GLN A 484 -4.42 -20.75 -51.46
CA GLN A 484 -4.07 -21.38 -50.19
C GLN A 484 -4.30 -20.43 -49.02
N LEU A 485 -3.81 -19.20 -49.11
CA LEU A 485 -4.02 -18.20 -48.07
C LEU A 485 -5.51 -17.87 -47.88
N PHE A 486 -6.28 -17.81 -48.95
CA PHE A 486 -7.72 -17.59 -48.88
C PHE A 486 -8.43 -18.68 -48.07
N LEU A 487 -8.13 -19.95 -48.33
CA LEU A 487 -8.65 -21.07 -47.52
C LEU A 487 -8.17 -21.00 -46.06
N ASP A 488 -6.92 -20.61 -45.84
CA ASP A 488 -6.34 -20.45 -44.51
C ASP A 488 -7.08 -19.35 -43.71
N ILE A 489 -7.37 -18.22 -44.35
CA ILE A 489 -8.04 -17.07 -43.71
C ILE A 489 -9.51 -17.37 -43.43
N GLN A 490 -10.19 -18.12 -44.31
CA GLN A 490 -11.56 -18.58 -44.02
C GLN A 490 -11.59 -19.44 -42.75
N GLU A 491 -10.69 -20.42 -42.65
CA GLU A 491 -10.60 -21.27 -41.46
C GLU A 491 -10.20 -20.47 -40.21
N TYR A 492 -9.26 -19.53 -40.35
CA TYR A 492 -8.91 -18.60 -39.27
C TYR A 492 -10.11 -17.77 -38.80
N GLY A 493 -10.94 -17.26 -39.71
CA GLY A 493 -12.18 -16.54 -39.41
C GLY A 493 -13.22 -17.39 -38.65
N ARG A 494 -13.37 -18.67 -39.01
CA ARG A 494 -14.20 -19.63 -38.26
C ARG A 494 -13.65 -19.85 -36.84
N ASN A 495 -12.34 -19.99 -36.70
CA ASN A 495 -11.70 -20.14 -35.40
C ASN A 495 -11.83 -18.89 -34.51
N LEU A 496 -11.76 -17.69 -35.09
CA LEU A 496 -12.07 -16.44 -34.38
C LEU A 496 -13.53 -16.41 -33.91
N SER A 497 -14.46 -16.81 -34.77
CA SER A 497 -15.89 -16.87 -34.44
C SER A 497 -16.18 -17.85 -33.29
N ALA A 498 -15.47 -18.98 -33.24
CA ALA A 498 -15.56 -19.94 -32.14
C ALA A 498 -15.09 -19.38 -30.78
N LEU A 499 -14.25 -18.33 -30.79
CA LEU A 499 -13.85 -17.58 -29.60
C LEU A 499 -14.76 -16.37 -29.31
N GLY A 500 -15.84 -16.20 -30.07
CA GLY A 500 -16.77 -15.06 -29.94
C GLY A 500 -16.23 -13.77 -30.55
N VAL A 501 -15.25 -13.84 -31.46
CA VAL A 501 -14.69 -12.68 -32.16
C VAL A 501 -15.27 -12.58 -33.56
N GLU A 502 -15.93 -11.46 -33.86
CA GLU A 502 -16.38 -11.15 -35.21
C GLU A 502 -15.21 -10.65 -36.05
N ALA A 503 -14.63 -11.54 -36.86
CA ALA A 503 -13.48 -11.24 -37.71
C ALA A 503 -13.69 -10.00 -38.61
N GLU A 504 -14.91 -9.81 -39.10
CA GLU A 504 -15.31 -8.64 -39.90
C GLU A 504 -15.12 -7.32 -39.18
N LYS A 505 -15.13 -7.26 -37.84
CA LYS A 505 -14.90 -6.02 -37.09
C LYS A 505 -13.42 -5.64 -37.00
N ILE A 506 -12.50 -6.55 -37.34
CA ILE A 506 -11.05 -6.32 -37.29
C ILE A 506 -10.58 -5.73 -38.63
N PRO A 507 -10.09 -4.48 -38.69
CA PRO A 507 -9.64 -3.87 -39.94
C PRO A 507 -8.55 -4.68 -40.65
N ALA A 508 -7.58 -5.22 -39.89
CA ALA A 508 -6.52 -6.07 -40.44
C ALA A 508 -7.07 -7.34 -41.11
N TYR A 509 -8.16 -7.92 -40.58
CA TYR A 509 -8.80 -9.07 -41.21
C TYR A 509 -9.43 -8.70 -42.56
N ARG A 510 -10.08 -7.53 -42.65
CA ARG A 510 -10.64 -7.03 -43.92
C ARG A 510 -9.55 -6.83 -44.96
N SER A 511 -8.44 -6.19 -44.57
CA SER A 511 -7.28 -5.99 -45.45
C SER A 511 -6.66 -7.32 -45.88
N LEU A 512 -6.58 -8.28 -44.96
CA LEU A 512 -6.10 -9.63 -45.22
C LEU A 512 -7.00 -10.37 -46.22
N TRP A 513 -8.32 -10.31 -46.03
CA TRP A 513 -9.31 -10.84 -46.96
C TRP A 513 -9.16 -10.25 -48.35
N GLN A 514 -9.11 -8.92 -48.46
CA GLN A 514 -8.94 -8.22 -49.74
C GLN A 514 -7.62 -8.56 -50.44
N CYS A 515 -6.56 -8.89 -49.68
CA CYS A 515 -5.26 -9.23 -50.24
C CYS A 515 -5.27 -10.55 -51.02
N VAL A 516 -6.07 -11.54 -50.55
CA VAL A 516 -5.99 -12.94 -51.03
C VAL A 516 -7.27 -13.45 -51.70
N ALA A 517 -8.42 -12.82 -51.45
CA ALA A 517 -9.69 -13.31 -51.95
C ALA A 517 -9.79 -13.17 -53.48
N PRO A 518 -10.43 -14.14 -54.16
CA PRO A 518 -10.81 -14.01 -55.57
C PRO A 518 -11.62 -12.74 -55.83
N ALA A 519 -11.49 -12.14 -57.02
CA ALA A 519 -12.07 -10.83 -57.35
C ALA A 519 -13.60 -10.77 -57.14
N ASP A 520 -14.31 -11.88 -57.35
CA ASP A 520 -15.74 -12.03 -57.13
C ASP A 520 -16.15 -12.08 -55.65
N ARG A 521 -15.20 -12.33 -54.74
CA ARG A 521 -15.44 -12.50 -53.28
C ARG A 521 -14.76 -11.43 -52.41
N GLN A 522 -14.05 -10.48 -52.99
CA GLN A 522 -13.33 -9.44 -52.24
C GLN A 522 -14.25 -8.52 -51.43
N ASN A 523 -15.49 -8.32 -51.87
CA ASN A 523 -16.45 -7.39 -51.25
C ASN A 523 -17.37 -8.03 -50.21
N MET A 524 -17.35 -9.36 -50.07
CA MET A 524 -18.19 -10.10 -49.13
C MET A 524 -17.35 -11.08 -48.33
N ILE A 525 -17.17 -10.80 -47.05
CA ILE A 525 -16.52 -11.72 -46.13
C ILE A 525 -17.53 -12.83 -45.81
N SER A 526 -17.20 -14.06 -46.19
CA SER A 526 -18.01 -15.24 -45.88
C SER A 526 -17.11 -16.46 -45.81
N PHE A 527 -17.18 -17.17 -44.70
CA PHE A 527 -16.34 -18.33 -44.43
C PHE A 527 -17.17 -19.56 -44.10
#